data_AF-A0A970AZV4-F1
#
_entry.id   AF-A0A970AZV4-F1
#
_cell.length_a   1.000
_cell.length_b   1.000
_cell.length_c   1.000
_cell.angle_alpha   90.00
_cell.angle_beta   90.00
_cell.angle_gamma   90.00
#
_symmetry.space_group_name_H-M   'P 1'
#
loop_
_entity.id
_entity.type
_entity.pdbx_description
1 polymer ?
#
loop_
_entity_poly.entity_id
_entity_poly.type
_entity_poly.pdbx_seq_one_letter_code
_entity_poly.pdbx_strand_id
1 'polypeptide(L)'
;MVILKNGNAYNGVTKSVSNFKLRPPVAFFLLLLTASFSLSGIANAHVKWFATYDVSQTPRTIDFILASQAFWTAVFLALAGFSLSIFVERSKFGQSISDFLDFLCDPLCQRMDDFVRIATGFFFICLFASGNVYLTPELTTPDEFVSWLHFIIGISIIFRYTRLVAAIGIMALWFLALRDYDFFHLLDYLPLQLGLAAYFVLEGVKRPEWRARRFEALRWGLAVAIMWSSLEKFAYADWFIPILNEHPYITMGLPQYSFVIMSGVAEFAMPGQYLRSHR
;
A
#
# COMPACT_ATOMS: atom_id res chain seq x y z
N MET A 1 40.16 -7.66 -17.94
CA MET A 1 39.58 -8.05 -19.23
C MET A 1 38.13 -7.58 -19.22
N VAL A 2 37.87 -6.51 -19.94
CA VAL A 2 36.58 -5.80 -20.01
C VAL A 2 35.67 -6.52 -20.99
N ILE A 3 34.46 -6.90 -20.57
CA ILE A 3 33.31 -6.98 -21.48
C ILE A 3 32.13 -6.28 -20.79
N LEU A 4 31.96 -5.02 -21.14
CA LEU A 4 30.68 -4.32 -21.07
C LEU A 4 29.72 -5.03 -22.04
N LYS A 5 28.52 -5.38 -21.58
CA LYS A 5 27.37 -5.47 -22.48
C LYS A 5 26.19 -4.73 -21.87
N ASN A 6 26.08 -3.48 -22.32
CA ASN A 6 24.90 -2.63 -22.29
C ASN A 6 23.63 -3.41 -22.71
N GLY A 7 22.50 -2.99 -22.14
CA GLY A 7 21.35 -2.49 -22.88
C GLY A 7 20.59 -3.45 -23.80
N ASN A 8 19.27 -3.46 -23.63
CA ASN A 8 18.24 -4.16 -24.42
C ASN A 8 18.03 -5.64 -24.07
N ALA A 9 17.06 -5.88 -23.19
CA ALA A 9 16.34 -7.16 -23.12
C ALA A 9 14.84 -6.94 -22.86
N TYR A 10 14.21 -6.03 -23.60
CA TYR A 10 12.76 -6.01 -23.79
C TYR A 10 12.45 -5.64 -25.24
N ASN A 11 12.94 -6.44 -26.18
CA ASN A 11 12.48 -6.45 -27.56
C ASN A 11 12.51 -7.89 -28.05
N GLY A 12 11.34 -8.43 -28.40
CA GLY A 12 11.24 -9.67 -29.15
C GLY A 12 10.44 -10.79 -28.50
N VAL A 13 9.19 -10.52 -28.07
CA VAL A 13 8.15 -11.54 -28.12
C VAL A 13 6.86 -10.90 -28.61
N THR A 14 6.78 -10.61 -29.91
CA THR A 14 5.48 -10.58 -30.59
C THR A 14 4.97 -12.02 -30.63
N LYS A 15 4.45 -12.51 -29.50
CA LYS A 15 3.67 -13.75 -29.50
C LYS A 15 2.40 -13.43 -30.27
N SER A 16 2.31 -14.00 -31.46
CA SER A 16 1.07 -14.17 -32.22
C SER A 16 -0.09 -14.41 -31.25
N VAL A 17 -1.06 -13.49 -31.26
CA VAL A 17 -2.35 -13.63 -30.58
C VAL A 17 -3.13 -14.71 -31.33
N SER A 18 -2.72 -15.97 -31.15
CA SER A 18 -3.39 -17.12 -31.75
C SER A 18 -3.69 -18.14 -30.66
N ASN A 19 -4.97 -18.18 -30.29
CA ASN A 19 -5.64 -19.25 -29.55
C ASN A 19 -5.14 -19.50 -28.12
N PHE A 20 -5.40 -18.55 -27.21
CA PHE A 20 -5.37 -18.83 -25.77
C PHE A 20 -6.59 -19.69 -25.39
N LYS A 21 -6.44 -21.02 -25.47
CA LYS A 21 -7.38 -21.94 -24.80
C LYS A 21 -7.16 -21.80 -23.30
N LEU A 22 -8.15 -21.24 -22.58
CA LEU A 22 -8.14 -21.22 -21.12
C LEU A 22 -7.90 -22.63 -20.60
N ARG A 23 -6.82 -22.82 -19.86
CA ARG A 23 -6.57 -24.08 -19.15
C ARG A 23 -7.61 -24.22 -18.04
N PRO A 24 -8.19 -25.41 -17.80
CA PRO A 24 -9.21 -25.64 -16.78
C PRO A 24 -8.91 -25.05 -15.39
N PRO A 25 -7.68 -25.06 -14.85
CA PRO A 25 -7.39 -24.42 -13.56
C PRO A 25 -7.54 -22.89 -13.56
N VAL A 26 -7.24 -22.23 -14.68
CA VAL A 26 -7.36 -20.76 -14.81
C VAL A 26 -8.82 -20.35 -14.90
N ALA A 27 -9.63 -21.12 -15.63
CA ALA A 27 -11.07 -20.91 -15.68
C ALA A 27 -11.72 -21.08 -14.29
N PHE A 28 -11.30 -22.08 -13.51
CA PHE A 28 -11.79 -22.30 -12.15
C PHE A 28 -11.42 -21.16 -11.19
N PHE A 29 -10.18 -20.65 -11.27
CA PHE A 29 -9.73 -19.53 -10.43
C PHE A 29 -10.45 -18.22 -10.78
N LEU A 30 -10.66 -17.94 -12.07
CA LEU A 30 -11.45 -16.78 -12.51
C LEU A 30 -12.90 -16.87 -12.04
N LEU A 31 -13.49 -18.07 -12.05
CA LEU A 31 -14.87 -18.30 -11.60
C LEU A 31 -15.02 -18.13 -10.09
N LEU A 32 -14.00 -18.52 -9.30
CA LEU A 32 -13.93 -18.23 -7.87
C LEU A 32 -13.72 -16.72 -7.59
N LEU A 33 -12.89 -16.04 -8.37
CA LEU A 33 -12.64 -14.61 -8.21
C LEU A 33 -13.88 -13.78 -8.55
N THR A 34 -14.58 -14.10 -9.64
CA THR A 34 -15.83 -13.44 -10.02
C THR A 34 -16.98 -13.76 -9.06
N ALA A 35 -17.07 -14.99 -8.56
CA ALA A 35 -18.03 -15.35 -7.51
C ALA A 35 -17.74 -14.55 -6.22
N SER A 36 -16.47 -14.38 -5.85
CA SER A 36 -16.08 -13.60 -4.67
C SER A 36 -16.36 -12.10 -4.82
N PHE A 37 -16.17 -11.54 -6.03
CA PHE A 37 -16.51 -10.14 -6.32
C PHE A 37 -18.02 -9.89 -6.33
N SER A 38 -18.81 -10.86 -6.79
CA SER A 38 -20.27 -10.76 -6.86
C SER A 38 -20.96 -10.85 -5.50
N LEU A 39 -20.26 -11.36 -4.47
CA LEU A 39 -20.70 -11.37 -3.08
C LEU A 39 -20.21 -10.16 -2.27
N SER A 40 -19.49 -9.21 -2.87
CA SER A 40 -19.01 -8.03 -2.16
C SER A 40 -20.17 -7.05 -1.97
N GLY A 41 -20.68 -6.94 -0.73
CA GLY A 41 -21.64 -5.91 -0.34
C GLY A 41 -21.05 -4.51 -0.40
N ILE A 42 -21.85 -3.48 -0.12
CA ILE A 42 -21.39 -2.10 -0.01
C ILE A 42 -20.38 -2.04 1.14
N ALA A 43 -19.09 -1.91 0.80
CA ALA A 43 -18.04 -1.66 1.78
C ALA A 43 -18.15 -0.20 2.23
N ASN A 44 -18.85 0.04 3.35
CA ASN A 44 -18.67 1.25 4.12
C ASN A 44 -17.28 1.18 4.73
N ALA A 45 -16.27 1.70 4.01
CA ALA A 45 -14.91 1.80 4.50
C ALA A 45 -14.86 2.83 5.63
N HIS A 46 -15.18 2.40 6.85
CA HIS A 46 -14.99 3.19 8.05
C HIS A 46 -13.50 3.10 8.43
N VAL A 47 -12.75 4.16 8.10
CA VAL A 47 -11.30 4.26 8.31
C VAL A 47 -10.98 4.49 9.79
N LYS A 48 -9.84 3.95 10.23
CA LYS A 48 -9.19 3.88 11.56
C LYS A 48 -9.39 5.01 12.60
N TRP A 49 -9.87 6.21 12.24
CA TRP A 49 -9.83 7.41 13.11
C TRP A 49 -11.19 7.93 13.61
N PHE A 50 -12.28 7.17 13.50
CA PHE A 50 -13.59 7.58 14.05
C PHE A 50 -13.78 7.25 15.55
N ALA A 51 -12.79 6.63 16.20
CA ALA A 51 -12.79 6.38 17.63
C ALA A 51 -11.86 7.37 18.36
N THR A 52 -12.26 7.79 19.58
CA THR A 52 -11.43 8.63 20.44
C THR A 52 -10.12 7.93 20.77
N TYR A 53 -8.99 8.43 20.24
CA TYR A 53 -7.65 7.99 20.60
C TYR A 53 -7.10 8.92 21.68
N ASP A 54 -6.27 8.38 22.57
CA ASP A 54 -5.65 9.13 23.65
C ASP A 54 -4.14 8.90 23.61
N VAL A 55 -3.42 9.88 23.08
CA VAL A 55 -1.96 9.87 22.97
C VAL A 55 -1.25 9.89 24.32
N SER A 56 -1.96 10.15 25.43
CA SER A 56 -1.42 10.05 26.78
C SER A 56 -1.46 8.63 27.34
N GLN A 57 -2.18 7.70 26.69
CA GLN A 57 -2.18 6.30 27.08
C GLN A 57 -0.78 5.71 26.91
N THR A 58 -0.32 5.01 27.93
CA THR A 58 0.97 4.31 27.86
C THR A 58 0.84 3.13 26.90
N PRO A 59 1.72 3.00 25.90
CA PRO A 59 1.71 1.87 24.99
C PRO A 59 1.91 0.56 25.78
N ARG A 60 1.24 -0.50 25.34
CA ARG A 60 1.42 -1.83 25.92
C ARG A 60 2.88 -2.27 25.77
N THR A 61 3.37 -2.98 26.78
CA THR A 61 4.75 -3.49 26.77
C THR A 61 4.89 -4.61 25.74
N ILE A 62 6.11 -4.78 25.22
CA ILE A 62 6.44 -5.87 24.31
C ILE A 62 6.18 -7.23 24.98
N ASP A 63 6.44 -7.34 26.29
CA ASP A 63 6.17 -8.55 27.08
C ASP A 63 4.70 -8.96 27.04
N PHE A 64 3.77 -7.99 27.04
CA PHE A 64 2.35 -8.27 26.94
C PHE A 64 2.01 -8.98 25.61
N ILE A 65 2.61 -8.51 24.51
CA ILE A 65 2.36 -9.06 23.18
C ILE A 65 3.00 -10.44 23.05
N LEU A 66 4.23 -10.61 23.53
CA LEU A 66 4.94 -11.88 23.48
C LEU A 66 4.31 -12.95 24.39
N ALA A 67 3.60 -12.54 25.45
CA ALA A 67 2.81 -13.45 26.29
C ALA A 67 1.48 -13.86 25.64
N SER A 68 1.03 -13.18 24.58
CA SER A 68 -0.24 -13.47 23.91
C SER A 68 -0.16 -14.74 23.08
N GLN A 69 -1.06 -15.70 23.36
CA GLN A 69 -1.23 -16.88 22.51
C GLN A 69 -1.64 -16.50 21.08
N ALA A 70 -2.48 -15.47 20.94
CA ALA A 70 -2.95 -14.99 19.63
C ALA A 70 -1.80 -14.46 18.75
N PHE A 71 -0.76 -13.89 19.36
CA PHE A 71 0.44 -13.45 18.65
C PHE A 71 1.17 -14.65 18.03
N TRP A 72 1.47 -15.67 18.83
CA TRP A 72 2.19 -16.85 18.36
C TRP A 72 1.39 -17.69 17.36
N THR A 73 0.07 -17.79 17.53
CA THR A 73 -0.78 -18.44 16.52
C THR A 73 -0.74 -17.68 15.20
N ALA A 74 -0.80 -16.34 15.21
CA ALA A 74 -0.66 -15.54 14.01
C ALA A 74 0.71 -15.71 13.34
N VAL A 75 1.80 -15.70 14.12
CA VAL A 75 3.15 -15.90 13.61
C VAL A 75 3.26 -17.28 12.95
N PHE A 76 2.77 -18.33 13.62
CA PHE A 76 2.74 -19.67 13.07
C PHE A 76 1.94 -19.74 11.77
N LEU A 77 0.73 -19.16 11.74
CA LEU A 77 -0.11 -19.12 10.53
C LEU A 77 0.54 -18.34 9.39
N ALA A 78 1.19 -17.20 9.67
CA ALA A 78 1.90 -16.42 8.67
C ALA A 78 3.08 -17.21 8.08
N LEU A 79 3.89 -17.85 8.93
CA LEU A 79 5.01 -18.69 8.49
C LEU A 79 4.55 -19.92 7.71
N ALA A 80 3.48 -20.58 8.16
CA ALA A 80 2.89 -21.72 7.47
C ALA A 80 2.30 -21.29 6.13
N GLY A 81 1.57 -20.18 6.10
CA GLY A 81 1.02 -19.57 4.89
C GLY A 81 2.12 -19.23 3.88
N PHE A 82 3.18 -18.54 4.31
CA PHE A 82 4.32 -18.22 3.44
C PHE A 82 5.04 -19.47 2.93
N SER A 83 5.23 -20.48 3.79
CA SER A 83 5.85 -21.74 3.39
C SER A 83 5.00 -22.48 2.35
N LEU A 84 3.68 -22.50 2.55
CA LEU A 84 2.73 -23.06 1.60
C LEU A 84 2.71 -22.27 0.29
N SER A 85 2.70 -20.93 0.34
CA SER A 85 2.79 -20.07 -0.84
C SER A 85 4.02 -20.37 -1.67
N ILE A 86 5.21 -20.48 -1.05
CA ILE A 86 6.45 -20.84 -1.74
C ILE A 86 6.35 -22.23 -2.38
N PHE A 87 5.75 -23.20 -1.68
CA PHE A 87 5.54 -24.54 -2.22
C PHE A 87 4.61 -24.55 -3.44
N VAL A 88 3.50 -23.81 -3.35
CA VAL A 88 2.52 -23.67 -4.44
C VAL A 88 3.15 -22.94 -5.61
N GLU A 89 3.86 -21.83 -5.39
CA GLU A 89 4.53 -21.03 -6.42
C GLU A 89 5.53 -21.88 -7.23
N ARG A 90 6.31 -22.74 -6.57
CA ARG A 90 7.27 -23.65 -7.24
C ARG A 90 6.63 -24.82 -7.97
N SER A 91 5.32 -25.06 -7.79
CA SER A 91 4.61 -26.14 -8.47
C SER A 91 4.25 -25.76 -9.91
N LYS A 92 3.95 -26.76 -10.76
CA LYS A 92 3.45 -26.51 -12.13
C LYS A 92 2.16 -25.69 -12.16
N PHE A 93 1.35 -25.82 -11.10
CA PHE A 93 0.12 -25.05 -10.92
C PHE A 93 0.44 -23.59 -10.59
N GLY A 94 1.38 -23.34 -9.68
CA GLY A 94 1.87 -22.00 -9.34
C GLY A 94 2.48 -21.27 -10.53
N GLN A 95 3.29 -21.94 -11.34
CA GLN A 95 3.82 -21.36 -12.57
C GLN A 95 2.70 -20.96 -13.54
N SER A 96 1.69 -21.82 -13.72
CA SER A 96 0.56 -21.49 -14.62
C SER A 96 -0.29 -20.32 -14.12
N ILE A 97 -0.45 -20.18 -12.80
CA ILE A 97 -1.12 -19.01 -12.20
C ILE A 97 -0.27 -17.76 -12.37
N SER A 98 1.04 -17.85 -12.12
CA SER A 98 1.97 -16.73 -12.23
C SER A 98 2.02 -16.21 -13.67
N ASP A 99 2.17 -17.10 -14.66
CA ASP A 99 2.14 -16.75 -16.08
C ASP A 99 0.81 -16.06 -16.47
N PHE A 100 -0.30 -16.48 -15.87
CA PHE A 100 -1.61 -15.88 -16.11
C PHE A 100 -1.75 -14.50 -15.45
N LEU A 101 -1.29 -14.35 -14.22
CA LEU A 101 -1.26 -13.06 -13.52
C LEU A 101 -0.33 -12.08 -14.22
N ASP A 102 0.84 -12.52 -14.66
CA ASP A 102 1.77 -11.73 -15.46
C ASP A 102 1.11 -11.28 -16.76
N PHE A 103 0.40 -12.18 -17.47
CA PHE A 103 -0.34 -11.79 -18.67
C PHE A 103 -1.42 -10.73 -18.40
N LEU A 104 -2.16 -10.85 -17.29
CA LEU A 104 -3.19 -9.86 -16.93
C LEU A 104 -2.58 -8.53 -16.48
N CYS A 105 -1.47 -8.58 -15.75
CA CYS A 105 -0.81 -7.42 -15.17
C CYS A 105 0.16 -6.75 -16.16
N ASP A 106 0.65 -7.44 -17.18
CA ASP A 106 1.64 -6.97 -18.16
C ASP A 106 1.31 -5.58 -18.74
N PRO A 107 0.08 -5.32 -19.21
CA PRO A 107 -0.29 -3.99 -19.71
C PRO A 107 -0.15 -2.89 -18.65
N LEU A 108 -0.48 -3.21 -17.39
CA LEU A 108 -0.36 -2.28 -16.27
C LEU A 108 1.10 -2.13 -15.83
N CYS A 109 1.86 -3.22 -15.78
CA CYS A 109 3.28 -3.28 -15.46
C CYS A 109 4.11 -2.39 -16.42
N GLN A 110 3.83 -2.47 -17.73
CA GLN A 110 4.47 -1.63 -18.75
C GLN A 110 4.14 -0.13 -18.60
N ARG A 111 3.02 0.19 -17.96
CA ARG A 111 2.53 1.56 -17.74
C ARG A 111 2.52 1.95 -16.26
N MET A 112 3.30 1.29 -15.40
CA MET A 112 3.27 1.57 -13.96
C MET A 112 3.56 3.04 -13.63
N ASP A 113 4.45 3.68 -14.39
CA ASP A 113 4.71 5.10 -14.20
C ASP A 113 3.48 5.96 -14.56
N ASP A 114 2.78 5.66 -15.65
CA ASP A 114 1.51 6.32 -15.98
C ASP A 114 0.46 6.05 -14.90
N PHE A 115 0.35 4.81 -14.41
CA PHE A 115 -0.59 4.44 -13.38
C PHE A 115 -0.37 5.21 -12.08
N VAL A 116 0.85 5.23 -11.53
CA VAL A 116 1.15 5.96 -10.29
C VAL A 116 0.86 7.46 -10.47
N ARG A 117 1.22 8.04 -11.62
CA ARG A 117 0.95 9.46 -11.92
C ARG A 117 -0.55 9.75 -11.99
N ILE A 118 -1.30 8.97 -12.75
CA ILE A 118 -2.75 9.18 -12.94
C ILE A 118 -3.48 8.94 -11.62
N ALA A 119 -3.18 7.85 -10.90
CA ALA A 119 -3.81 7.56 -9.62
C ALA A 119 -3.52 8.65 -8.58
N THR A 120 -2.28 9.13 -8.50
CA THR A 120 -1.93 10.22 -7.58
C THR A 120 -2.55 11.54 -7.98
N GLY A 121 -2.51 11.89 -9.27
CA GLY A 121 -3.14 13.10 -9.78
C GLY A 121 -4.64 13.10 -9.52
N PHE A 122 -5.31 11.98 -9.80
CA PHE A 122 -6.72 11.78 -9.50
C PHE A 122 -7.01 11.91 -8.00
N PHE A 123 -6.18 11.29 -7.14
CA PHE A 123 -6.28 11.44 -5.70
C PHE A 123 -6.25 12.90 -5.23
N PHE A 124 -5.28 13.69 -5.71
CA PHE A 124 -5.22 15.12 -5.36
C PHE A 124 -6.37 15.94 -5.96
N ILE A 125 -6.88 15.58 -7.13
CA ILE A 125 -8.10 16.21 -7.68
C ILE A 125 -9.32 15.89 -6.80
N CYS A 126 -9.43 14.67 -6.26
CA CYS A 126 -10.49 14.31 -5.32
C CYS A 126 -10.36 15.07 -3.98
N LEU A 127 -9.15 15.28 -3.48
CA LEU A 127 -8.92 16.12 -2.29
C LEU A 127 -9.29 17.58 -2.55
N PHE A 128 -8.93 18.12 -3.71
CA PHE A 128 -9.36 19.45 -4.14
C PHE A 128 -10.89 19.56 -4.16
N ALA A 129 -11.58 18.57 -4.73
CA ALA A 129 -13.04 18.54 -4.80
C ALA A 129 -13.71 18.38 -3.42
N SER A 130 -13.04 17.71 -2.48
CA SER A 130 -13.52 17.59 -1.09
C SER A 130 -13.40 18.92 -0.33
N GLY A 131 -12.34 19.68 -0.62
CA GLY A 131 -12.07 20.98 -0.02
C GLY A 131 -11.63 20.90 1.45
N ASN A 132 -10.96 21.93 1.95
CA ASN A 132 -10.70 22.15 3.38
C ASN A 132 -10.05 20.95 4.12
N VAL A 133 -9.16 20.22 3.45
CA VAL A 133 -8.43 19.07 3.99
C VAL A 133 -6.95 19.15 3.65
N TYR A 134 -6.08 18.49 4.40
CA TYR A 134 -4.63 18.49 4.18
C TYR A 134 -4.18 17.35 3.28
N LEU A 135 -4.10 16.13 3.81
CA LEU A 135 -3.62 14.95 3.07
C LEU A 135 -4.74 13.92 2.88
N THR A 136 -5.74 13.95 3.74
CA THR A 136 -6.83 12.98 3.80
C THR A 136 -8.07 13.66 4.37
N PRO A 137 -9.28 13.14 4.12
CA PRO A 137 -10.54 13.79 4.50
C PRO A 137 -10.68 14.11 5.99
N GLU A 138 -10.00 13.37 6.86
CA GLU A 138 -9.99 13.55 8.32
C GLU A 138 -9.08 14.68 8.80
N LEU A 139 -8.07 15.07 8.00
CA LEU A 139 -7.17 16.17 8.34
C LEU A 139 -7.73 17.50 7.81
N THR A 140 -8.79 17.99 8.43
CA THR A 140 -9.47 19.24 8.06
C THR A 140 -8.63 20.50 8.31
N THR A 141 -8.86 21.54 7.52
CA THR A 141 -8.23 22.85 7.68
C THR A 141 -9.22 23.97 7.33
N PRO A 142 -9.22 25.10 8.05
CA PRO A 142 -10.01 26.27 7.66
C PRO A 142 -9.43 27.00 6.43
N ASP A 143 -8.20 26.68 6.05
CA ASP A 143 -7.44 27.43 5.05
C ASP A 143 -7.75 26.94 3.61
N GLU A 144 -8.61 27.66 2.87
CA GLU A 144 -9.01 27.30 1.50
C GLU A 144 -7.83 27.21 0.51
N PHE A 145 -6.73 27.94 0.77
CA PHE A 145 -5.55 27.89 -0.09
C PHE A 145 -4.95 26.48 -0.19
N VAL A 146 -5.18 25.63 0.82
CA VAL A 146 -4.70 24.24 0.85
C VAL A 146 -5.37 23.42 -0.26
N SER A 147 -6.64 23.68 -0.57
CA SER A 147 -7.33 23.05 -1.69
C SER A 147 -6.70 23.44 -3.02
N TRP A 148 -6.40 24.73 -3.21
CA TRP A 148 -5.66 25.18 -4.40
C TRP A 148 -4.27 24.55 -4.52
N LEU A 149 -3.61 24.27 -3.40
CA LEU A 149 -2.35 23.52 -3.38
C LEU A 149 -2.54 22.07 -3.90
N HIS A 150 -3.63 21.37 -3.55
CA HIS A 150 -3.94 20.06 -4.14
C HIS A 150 -4.10 20.13 -5.66
N PHE A 151 -4.82 21.14 -6.15
CA PHE A 151 -5.01 21.34 -7.57
C PHE A 151 -3.68 21.57 -8.30
N ILE A 152 -2.81 22.41 -7.73
CA ILE A 152 -1.46 22.63 -8.25
C ILE A 152 -0.65 21.33 -8.28
N ILE A 153 -0.70 20.52 -7.22
CA ILE A 153 -0.02 19.22 -7.17
C ILE A 153 -0.57 18.29 -8.25
N GLY A 154 -1.89 18.15 -8.34
CA GLY A 154 -2.57 17.29 -9.31
C GLY A 154 -2.18 17.60 -10.75
N ILE A 155 -2.17 18.88 -11.15
CA ILE A 155 -1.72 19.31 -12.48
C ILE A 155 -0.21 19.13 -12.65
N SER A 156 0.58 19.44 -11.62
CA SER A 156 2.05 19.37 -11.67
C SER A 156 2.57 17.94 -11.88
N ILE A 157 1.81 16.91 -11.52
CA ILE A 157 2.17 15.50 -11.75
C ILE A 157 2.13 15.15 -13.25
N ILE A 158 1.26 15.79 -14.03
CA ILE A 158 1.02 15.48 -15.45
C ILE A 158 2.28 15.78 -16.27
N PHE A 159 2.90 16.95 -16.08
CA PHE A 159 4.05 17.35 -16.87
C PHE A 159 5.36 16.92 -16.24
N ARG A 160 6.28 16.40 -17.06
CA ARG A 160 7.59 15.91 -16.59
C ARG A 160 8.42 16.97 -15.87
N TYR A 161 8.34 18.21 -16.34
CA TYR A 161 9.13 19.31 -15.78
C TYR A 161 8.62 19.76 -14.40
N THR A 162 7.33 19.60 -14.12
CA THR A 162 6.69 20.08 -12.88
C THR A 162 6.62 19.03 -11.77
N ARG A 163 7.15 17.81 -11.98
CA ARG A 163 7.09 16.74 -10.96
C ARG A 163 7.78 17.07 -9.66
N LEU A 164 8.87 17.84 -9.72
CA LEU A 164 9.54 18.31 -8.51
C LEU A 164 8.62 19.26 -7.71
N VAL A 165 7.83 20.08 -8.40
CA VAL A 165 6.82 20.95 -7.76
C VAL A 165 5.77 20.10 -7.06
N ALA A 166 5.29 19.02 -7.71
CA ALA A 166 4.37 18.09 -7.08
C ALA A 166 4.97 17.44 -5.82
N ALA A 167 6.21 16.94 -5.89
CA ALA A 167 6.89 16.34 -4.74
C ALA A 167 7.05 17.33 -3.57
N ILE A 168 7.45 18.57 -3.86
CA ILE A 168 7.56 19.63 -2.85
C ILE A 168 6.18 19.97 -2.28
N GLY A 169 5.14 20.01 -3.12
CA GLY A 169 3.77 20.27 -2.67
C GLY A 169 3.23 19.18 -1.74
N ILE A 170 3.47 17.90 -2.04
CA ILE A 170 3.11 16.77 -1.17
C ILE A 170 3.77 16.94 0.21
N MET A 171 5.05 17.28 0.22
CA MET A 171 5.81 17.53 1.45
C MET A 171 5.28 18.76 2.20
N ALA A 172 4.97 19.84 1.48
CA ALA A 172 4.45 21.06 2.07
C ALA A 172 3.10 20.82 2.76
N LEU A 173 2.20 20.02 2.16
CA LEU A 173 0.93 19.65 2.79
C LEU A 173 1.14 18.93 4.12
N TRP A 174 2.11 18.02 4.20
CA TRP A 174 2.44 17.33 5.45
C TRP A 174 2.97 18.30 6.51
N PHE A 175 3.88 19.21 6.14
CA PHE A 175 4.39 20.23 7.06
C PHE A 175 3.32 21.23 7.50
N LEU A 176 2.38 21.59 6.63
CA LEU A 176 1.26 22.46 6.97
C LEU A 176 0.31 21.77 7.95
N ALA A 177 0.01 20.49 7.74
CA ALA A 177 -0.82 19.70 8.66
C ALA A 177 -0.20 19.59 10.05
N LEU A 178 1.13 19.58 10.16
CA LEU A 178 1.86 19.55 11.44
C LEU A 178 1.60 20.80 12.31
N ARG A 179 1.07 21.90 11.74
CA ARG A 179 0.64 23.07 12.51
C ARG A 179 -0.59 22.77 13.37
N ASP A 180 -1.51 21.97 12.81
CA ASP A 180 -2.87 21.82 13.34
C ASP A 180 -3.09 20.43 13.97
N TYR A 181 -2.22 19.47 13.69
CA TYR A 181 -2.31 18.09 14.17
C TYR A 181 -1.00 17.63 14.82
N ASP A 182 -1.13 16.71 15.78
CA ASP A 182 0.02 16.13 16.49
C ASP A 182 0.90 15.28 15.57
N PHE A 183 2.22 15.33 15.81
CA PHE A 183 3.18 14.55 15.05
C PHE A 183 2.83 13.05 15.01
N PHE A 184 2.39 12.49 16.14
CA PHE A 184 1.99 11.08 16.22
C PHE A 184 0.85 10.77 15.25
N HIS A 185 -0.17 11.62 15.16
CA HIS A 185 -1.29 11.46 14.24
C HIS A 185 -0.84 11.59 12.77
N LEU A 186 0.14 12.45 12.48
CA LEU A 186 0.70 12.58 11.13
C LEU A 186 1.61 11.43 10.70
N LEU A 187 2.09 10.59 11.63
CA LEU A 187 3.00 9.49 11.31
C LEU A 187 2.35 8.42 10.43
N ASP A 188 1.03 8.23 10.49
CA ASP A 188 0.33 7.29 9.60
C ASP A 188 0.39 7.72 8.13
N TYR A 189 0.49 9.02 7.89
CA TYR A 189 0.51 9.60 6.56
C TYR A 189 1.94 9.89 6.09
N LEU A 190 2.91 10.00 6.99
CA LEU A 190 4.26 10.41 6.58
C LEU A 190 4.95 9.41 5.62
N PRO A 191 5.05 8.09 5.91
CA PRO A 191 5.93 7.20 5.16
C PRO A 191 5.51 7.01 3.71
N LEU A 192 4.21 6.86 3.45
CA LEU A 192 3.70 6.68 2.10
C LEU A 192 3.85 7.96 1.27
N GLN A 193 3.54 9.12 1.86
CA GLN A 193 3.66 10.43 1.23
C GLN A 193 5.12 10.75 0.92
N LEU A 194 6.06 10.43 1.83
CA LEU A 194 7.50 10.52 1.57
C LEU A 194 7.94 9.59 0.44
N GLY A 195 7.47 8.34 0.43
CA GLY A 195 7.75 7.38 -0.63
C GLY A 195 7.29 7.88 -2.00
N LEU A 196 6.12 8.52 -2.05
CA LEU A 196 5.54 9.10 -3.25
C LEU A 196 6.26 10.37 -3.71
N ALA A 197 6.62 11.27 -2.79
CA ALA A 197 7.43 12.45 -3.09
C ALA A 197 8.80 12.04 -3.62
N ALA A 198 9.48 11.08 -2.97
CA ALA A 198 10.75 10.52 -3.42
C ALA A 198 10.63 9.85 -4.80
N TYR A 199 9.54 9.11 -5.04
CA TYR A 199 9.24 8.54 -6.35
C TYR A 199 9.21 9.63 -7.43
N PHE A 200 8.48 10.73 -7.24
CA PHE A 200 8.40 11.81 -8.25
C PHE A 200 9.71 12.56 -8.45
N VAL A 201 10.49 12.77 -7.38
CA VAL A 201 11.85 13.32 -7.49
C VAL A 201 12.69 12.42 -8.38
N LEU A 202 12.76 11.11 -8.08
CA LEU A 202 13.56 10.15 -8.83
C LEU A 202 13.06 9.95 -10.27
N GLU A 203 11.76 10.03 -10.50
CA GLU A 203 11.17 9.93 -11.84
C GLU A 203 11.53 11.15 -12.72
N GLY A 204 11.65 12.34 -12.12
CA GLY A 204 12.04 13.59 -12.79
C GLY A 204 13.52 13.69 -13.14
N VAL A 205 14.39 12.98 -12.40
CA VAL A 205 15.85 13.01 -12.60
C VAL A 205 16.26 12.41 -13.95
N LYS A 206 17.21 13.07 -14.64
CA LYS A 206 17.74 12.60 -15.94
C LYS A 206 18.69 11.40 -15.82
N ARG A 207 19.30 11.19 -14.65
CA ARG A 207 20.26 10.10 -14.40
C ARG A 207 19.52 8.75 -14.33
N PRO A 208 19.85 7.78 -15.20
CA PRO A 208 19.12 6.52 -15.29
C PRO A 208 19.24 5.66 -14.01
N GLU A 209 20.40 5.66 -13.36
CA GLU A 209 20.64 4.92 -12.10
C GLU A 209 19.69 5.33 -10.98
N TRP A 210 19.48 6.64 -10.82
CA TRP A 210 18.58 7.20 -9.81
C TRP A 210 17.13 6.91 -10.16
N ARG A 211 16.79 7.06 -11.45
CA ARG A 211 15.44 6.79 -11.94
C ARG A 211 15.04 5.32 -11.79
N ALA A 212 15.98 4.39 -11.91
CA ALA A 212 15.73 2.96 -11.70
C ALA A 212 15.19 2.66 -10.30
N ARG A 213 15.63 3.42 -9.28
CA ARG A 213 15.26 3.24 -7.87
C ARG A 213 13.94 3.89 -7.46
N ARG A 214 13.24 4.55 -8.38
CA ARG A 214 11.97 5.27 -8.07
C ARG A 214 10.93 4.36 -7.42
N PHE A 215 10.75 3.15 -7.94
CA PHE A 215 9.81 2.21 -7.35
C PHE A 215 10.31 1.71 -6.00
N GLU A 216 11.61 1.47 -5.82
CA GLU A 216 12.17 1.12 -4.51
C GLU A 216 11.77 2.14 -3.43
N ALA A 217 11.85 3.44 -3.72
CA ALA A 217 11.44 4.47 -2.78
C ALA A 217 9.96 4.36 -2.38
N LEU A 218 9.07 4.17 -3.37
CA LEU A 218 7.64 3.95 -3.13
C LEU A 218 7.40 2.66 -2.32
N ARG A 219 8.15 1.59 -2.62
CA ARG A 219 8.06 0.31 -1.92
C ARG A 219 8.44 0.44 -0.45
N TRP A 220 9.53 1.15 -0.16
CA TRP A 220 9.96 1.43 1.20
C TRP A 220 8.95 2.30 1.96
N GLY A 221 8.40 3.33 1.33
CA GLY A 221 7.35 4.16 1.93
C GLY A 221 6.12 3.35 2.32
N LEU A 222 5.63 2.49 1.41
CA LEU A 222 4.52 1.58 1.67
C LEU A 222 4.85 0.56 2.78
N ALA A 223 6.03 -0.04 2.73
CA ALA A 223 6.49 -1.01 3.73
C ALA A 223 6.49 -0.39 5.14
N VAL A 224 7.07 0.81 5.28
CA VAL A 224 7.12 1.51 6.56
C VAL A 224 5.71 1.92 7.03
N ALA A 225 4.84 2.38 6.14
CA ALA A 225 3.46 2.73 6.49
C ALA A 225 2.68 1.52 7.05
N ILE A 226 2.82 0.35 6.42
CA ILE A 226 2.17 -0.89 6.89
C ILE A 226 2.79 -1.37 8.21
N MET A 227 4.13 -1.28 8.35
CA MET A 227 4.79 -1.62 9.62
C MET A 227 4.34 -0.71 10.76
N TRP A 228 4.17 0.59 10.50
CA TRP A 228 3.65 1.53 11.49
C TRP A 228 2.22 1.16 11.93
N SER A 229 1.34 0.89 10.96
CA SER A 229 -0.03 0.41 11.24
C SER A 229 -0.06 -0.86 12.09
N SER A 230 0.91 -1.76 11.90
CA SER A 230 1.08 -2.95 12.73
C SER A 230 1.55 -2.62 14.16
N LEU A 231 2.56 -1.77 14.30
CA LEU A 231 3.08 -1.35 15.61
C LEU A 231 2.01 -0.67 16.46
N GLU A 232 1.11 0.11 15.85
CA GLU A 232 -0.01 0.69 16.58
C GLU A 232 -1.01 -0.34 17.09
N LYS A 233 -1.32 -1.38 16.31
CA LYS A 233 -2.19 -2.48 16.77
C LYS A 233 -1.59 -3.22 17.95
N PHE A 234 -0.26 -3.27 18.02
CA PHE A 234 0.47 -3.88 19.12
C PHE A 234 0.52 -2.97 20.36
N ALA A 235 0.83 -1.69 20.17
CA ALA A 235 0.97 -0.71 21.24
C ALA A 235 -0.39 -0.28 21.84
N TYR A 236 -1.40 -0.13 20.99
CA TYR A 236 -2.69 0.48 21.31
C TYR A 236 -3.87 -0.35 20.80
N ALA A 237 -3.85 -1.65 21.11
CA ALA A 237 -4.90 -2.57 20.68
C ALA A 237 -6.33 -2.12 21.07
N ASP A 238 -6.46 -1.39 22.19
CA ASP A 238 -7.74 -0.91 22.70
C ASP A 238 -8.40 0.16 21.83
N TRP A 239 -7.62 0.92 21.04
CA TRP A 239 -8.14 1.94 20.12
C TRP A 239 -9.01 1.35 19.02
N PHE A 240 -8.84 0.06 18.73
CA PHE A 240 -9.59 -0.67 17.71
C PHE A 240 -10.85 -1.34 18.27
N ILE A 241 -11.04 -1.37 19.60
CA ILE A 241 -12.19 -2.06 20.20
C ILE A 241 -13.53 -1.36 19.90
N PRO A 242 -13.65 -0.01 19.94
CA PRO A 242 -14.91 0.66 19.61
C PRO A 242 -15.43 0.31 18.21
N ILE A 243 -14.56 0.36 17.19
CA ILE A 243 -14.94 0.01 15.81
C ILE A 243 -15.31 -1.48 15.67
N LEU A 244 -14.66 -2.37 16.43
CA LEU A 244 -14.99 -3.80 16.44
C LEU A 244 -16.29 -4.10 17.20
N ASN A 245 -16.72 -3.21 18.10
CA ASN A 245 -18.04 -3.29 18.73
C ASN A 245 -19.14 -2.83 17.78
N GLU A 246 -18.89 -1.78 17.00
CA GLU A 246 -19.83 -1.29 15.98
C GLU A 246 -19.95 -2.26 14.79
N HIS A 247 -18.85 -2.93 14.45
CA HIS A 247 -18.77 -3.83 13.29
C HIS A 247 -18.21 -5.20 13.66
N PRO A 248 -18.95 -6.00 14.45
CA PRO A 248 -18.46 -7.28 14.99
C PRO A 248 -18.18 -8.35 13.91
N TYR A 249 -18.78 -8.21 12.72
CA TYR A 249 -18.53 -9.11 11.60
C TYR A 249 -17.08 -9.04 11.07
N ILE A 250 -16.36 -7.94 11.33
CA ILE A 250 -14.96 -7.76 10.90
C ILE A 250 -14.04 -8.82 11.54
N THR A 251 -14.33 -9.26 12.76
CA THR A 251 -13.50 -10.26 13.44
C THR A 251 -13.69 -11.68 12.92
N MET A 252 -14.67 -11.90 12.03
CA MET A 252 -15.03 -13.22 11.50
C MET A 252 -15.28 -14.26 12.61
N GLY A 253 -15.84 -13.82 13.74
CA GLY A 253 -16.13 -14.66 14.91
C GLY A 253 -14.94 -14.85 15.87
N LEU A 254 -13.78 -14.26 15.59
CA LEU A 254 -12.66 -14.24 16.55
C LEU A 254 -12.92 -13.25 17.69
N PRO A 255 -12.37 -13.51 18.89
CA PRO A 255 -12.31 -12.50 19.94
C PRO A 255 -11.61 -11.24 19.44
N GLN A 256 -12.19 -10.06 19.72
CA GLN A 256 -11.73 -8.77 19.19
C GLN A 256 -10.24 -8.52 19.49
N TYR A 257 -9.81 -8.74 20.74
CA TYR A 257 -8.42 -8.55 21.12
C TYR A 257 -7.47 -9.47 20.35
N SER A 258 -7.83 -10.74 20.19
CA SER A 258 -7.08 -11.69 19.39
C SER A 258 -7.01 -11.25 17.93
N PHE A 259 -8.13 -10.79 17.36
CA PHE A 259 -8.19 -10.29 15.99
C PHE A 259 -7.24 -9.09 15.75
N VAL A 260 -7.20 -8.12 16.67
CA VAL A 260 -6.31 -6.94 16.55
C VAL A 260 -4.84 -7.37 16.56
N ILE A 261 -4.45 -8.26 17.48
CA ILE A 261 -3.07 -8.76 17.54
C ILE A 261 -2.72 -9.60 16.29
N MET A 262 -3.63 -10.49 15.87
CA MET A 262 -3.39 -11.35 14.70
C MET A 262 -3.29 -10.52 13.41
N SER A 263 -4.14 -9.51 13.23
CA SER A 263 -4.07 -8.59 12.09
C SER A 263 -2.80 -7.73 12.11
N GLY A 264 -2.36 -7.29 13.29
CA GLY A 264 -1.06 -6.64 13.48
C GLY A 264 0.10 -7.51 12.98
N VAL A 265 0.13 -8.80 13.32
CA VAL A 265 1.16 -9.73 12.83
C VAL A 265 1.10 -9.92 11.33
N ALA A 266 -0.10 -10.05 10.75
CA ALA A 266 -0.27 -10.18 9.31
C ALA A 266 0.27 -8.95 8.56
N GLU A 267 -0.03 -7.74 9.03
CA GLU A 267 0.51 -6.48 8.49
C GLU A 267 2.03 -6.39 8.65
N PHE A 268 2.57 -6.80 9.79
CA PHE A 268 4.02 -6.81 10.03
C PHE A 268 4.77 -7.73 9.06
N ALA A 269 4.17 -8.86 8.72
CA ALA A 269 4.80 -9.92 7.92
C ALA A 269 4.86 -9.60 6.41
N MET A 270 3.89 -8.82 5.89
CA MET A 270 3.77 -8.54 4.45
C MET A 270 4.98 -7.81 3.83
N PRO A 271 5.53 -6.73 4.43
CA PRO A 271 6.68 -6.02 3.88
C PRO A 271 7.92 -6.89 3.63
N GLY A 272 8.13 -7.93 4.45
CA GLY A 272 9.29 -8.83 4.35
C GLY A 272 9.37 -9.59 3.03
N GLN A 273 8.23 -9.87 2.38
CA GLN A 273 8.21 -10.47 1.04
C GLN A 273 8.57 -9.46 -0.05
N TYR A 274 8.11 -8.21 0.14
CA TYR A 274 8.20 -7.15 -0.86
C TYR A 274 9.63 -6.64 -1.07
N LEU A 275 10.46 -6.68 -0.02
CA LEU A 275 11.87 -6.28 -0.07
C LEU A 275 12.81 -7.34 -0.66
N ARG A 276 12.34 -8.58 -0.89
CA ARG A 276 13.18 -9.70 -1.35
C ARG A 276 13.16 -9.91 -2.86
N SER A 277 12.25 -9.28 -3.61
CA SER A 277 12.02 -9.53 -5.04
C SER A 277 13.06 -8.92 -6.01
N HIS A 278 14.24 -8.53 -5.51
CA HIS A 278 15.35 -8.03 -6.32
C HIS A 278 16.65 -8.82 -6.13
N ARG A 279 16.57 -10.13 -6.43
CA ARG A 279 17.71 -10.89 -6.93
C ARG A 279 17.31 -11.66 -8.18
#